data_AF-A0A4D4LG95-F1
#
_entry.id   AF-A0A4D4LG95-F1
#
_cell.length_a   1.000
_cell.length_b   1.000
_cell.length_c   1.000
_cell.angle_alpha   90.00
_cell.angle_beta   90.00
_cell.angle_gamma   90.00
#
_symmetry.space_group_name_H-M   'P 1'
#
loop_
_entity.id
_entity.type
_entity.pdbx_description
1 polymer ?
#
loop_
_entity_poly.entity_id
_entity_poly.type
_entity_poly.pdbx_seq_one_letter_code
_entity_poly.pdbx_strand_id
1 'polypeptide(L)'
;MTADLITDDATRTHDCRQAFAEELIALAAEDPRIVAVCNDSVGSSNLVRFRELYPDRLINVGIAEQDLVGVGAGLANGGLIPFVSAAGPFLTGRATEQIKTDAAYNGLPIVLCGQSPGLAYGELGPTHHSIEDLSWMRAIADLAVAVPADPAQTRAAVRWAAGHEGPVYLRIPRFKIPSVTPEGAPSSPGGPSSSPKAMTSRCWPSAPWSPVRWPRPGRCVPRASAYAC
;
A
#
# COMPACT_ATOMS: atom_id res chain seq x y z
N MET A 1 -18.60 45.03 5.31
CA MET A 1 -18.93 44.03 4.27
C MET A 1 -17.63 43.34 3.90
N THR A 2 -17.18 42.49 4.83
CA THR A 2 -17.06 41.01 4.71
C THR A 2 -15.78 40.59 4.00
N ALA A 3 -14.67 40.69 4.75
CA ALA A 3 -13.38 40.09 4.41
C ALA A 3 -13.09 38.82 5.26
N ASP A 4 -14.10 38.25 5.91
CA ASP A 4 -13.95 37.17 6.90
C ASP A 4 -14.66 35.87 6.50
N LEU A 5 -14.45 35.36 5.27
CA LEU A 5 -14.97 34.03 4.88
C LEU A 5 -14.05 33.24 3.93
N ILE A 6 -12.73 33.37 4.07
CA ILE A 6 -11.83 32.28 3.66
C ILE A 6 -11.38 31.63 4.97
N THR A 7 -12.02 30.51 5.31
CA THR A 7 -11.78 29.73 6.51
C THR A 7 -10.30 29.33 6.63
N ASP A 8 -9.75 29.56 7.83
CA ASP A 8 -8.40 29.23 8.31
C ASP A 8 -8.01 27.74 8.16
N ASP A 9 -8.95 26.89 7.76
CA ASP A 9 -8.77 25.44 7.60
C ASP A 9 -8.07 25.06 6.29
N ALA A 10 -8.27 25.82 5.21
CA ALA A 10 -7.69 25.50 3.88
C ALA A 10 -6.15 25.68 3.80
N THR A 11 -5.55 26.38 4.76
CA THR A 11 -4.10 26.61 4.85
C THR A 11 -3.40 25.67 5.84
N ARG A 12 -4.16 24.92 6.65
CA ARG A 12 -3.60 23.99 7.62
C ARG A 12 -3.04 22.76 6.91
N THR A 13 -1.77 22.47 7.16
CA THR A 13 -1.06 21.33 6.56
C THR A 13 -0.88 20.20 7.56
N HIS A 14 -0.99 18.97 7.09
CA HIS A 14 -1.04 17.76 7.91
C HIS A 14 -0.04 16.71 7.41
N ASP A 15 0.53 15.93 8.33
CA ASP A 15 1.41 14.81 8.00
C ASP A 15 0.58 13.53 7.82
N CYS A 16 0.46 13.04 6.58
CA CYS A 16 -0.26 11.80 6.28
C CYS A 16 0.32 10.57 6.97
N ARG A 17 1.62 10.56 7.29
CA ARG A 17 2.22 9.43 8.03
C ARG A 17 1.68 9.35 9.45
N GLN A 18 1.28 10.48 10.04
CA GLN A 18 0.60 10.48 11.35
C GLN A 18 -0.79 9.88 11.22
N ALA A 19 -1.57 10.30 10.22
CA ALA A 19 -2.89 9.74 9.94
C ALA A 19 -2.83 8.23 9.67
N PHE A 20 -1.81 7.76 8.95
CA PHE A 20 -1.51 6.35 8.74
C PHE A 20 -1.30 5.61 10.06
N ALA A 21 -0.40 6.10 10.92
CA ALA A 21 -0.07 5.44 12.18
C ALA A 21 -1.27 5.40 13.14
N GLU A 22 -2.03 6.50 13.23
CA GLU A 22 -3.23 6.57 14.06
C GLU A 22 -4.32 5.59 13.58
N GLU A 23 -4.56 5.51 12.27
CA GLU A 23 -5.53 4.55 11.73
C GLU A 23 -5.08 3.11 11.93
N LEU A 24 -3.78 2.82 11.72
CA LEU A 24 -3.22 1.49 11.95
C LEU A 24 -3.37 1.06 13.41
N ILE A 25 -3.17 1.98 14.37
CA ILE A 25 -3.38 1.71 15.80
C ILE A 25 -4.86 1.43 16.08
N ALA A 26 -5.78 2.22 15.52
CA ALA A 26 -7.22 2.00 15.69
C ALA A 26 -7.62 0.62 15.15
N LEU A 27 -7.17 0.26 13.96
CA LEU A 27 -7.43 -1.04 13.38
C LEU A 27 -6.80 -2.18 14.19
N ALA A 28 -5.59 -2.00 14.72
CA ALA A 28 -4.95 -3.01 15.56
C ALA A 28 -5.67 -3.22 16.90
N ALA A 29 -6.40 -2.22 17.40
CA ALA A 29 -7.31 -2.38 18.55
C ALA A 29 -8.56 -3.20 18.19
N GLU A 30 -9.04 -3.09 16.94
CA GLU A 30 -10.23 -3.79 16.44
C GLU A 30 -9.93 -5.25 16.00
N ASP A 31 -8.77 -5.49 15.38
CA ASP A 31 -8.39 -6.79 14.83
C ASP A 31 -7.02 -7.25 15.37
N PRO A 32 -6.94 -8.37 16.14
CA PRO A 32 -5.68 -8.89 16.67
C PRO A 32 -4.72 -9.42 15.59
N ARG A 33 -5.20 -9.66 14.37
CA ARG A 33 -4.37 -10.16 13.25
C ARG A 33 -3.45 -9.10 12.67
N ILE A 34 -3.73 -7.82 12.89
CA ILE A 34 -2.93 -6.73 12.31
C ILE A 34 -1.54 -6.69 12.96
N VAL A 35 -0.48 -6.70 12.17
CA VAL A 35 0.88 -6.58 12.69
C VAL A 35 1.64 -5.55 11.87
N ALA A 36 2.57 -4.85 12.50
CA ALA A 36 3.47 -3.93 11.81
C ALA A 36 4.82 -4.63 11.60
N VAL A 37 5.32 -4.62 10.38
CA VAL A 37 6.70 -5.04 10.08
C VAL A 37 7.41 -3.82 9.54
N CYS A 38 8.59 -3.50 10.06
CA CYS A 38 9.34 -2.34 9.61
C CYS A 38 10.83 -2.66 9.51
N ASN A 39 11.54 -1.91 8.67
CA ASN A 39 12.99 -1.79 8.76
C ASN A 39 13.35 -0.80 9.89
N ASP A 40 14.61 -0.38 10.01
CA ASP A 40 15.10 0.59 11.00
C ASP A 40 14.55 2.01 10.78
N SER A 41 13.23 2.13 10.78
CA SER A 41 12.43 3.28 10.36
C SER A 41 11.21 3.51 11.25
N VAL A 42 11.15 2.86 12.43
CA VAL A 42 10.03 3.00 13.39
C VAL A 42 9.68 4.47 13.63
N GLY A 43 10.68 5.32 13.83
CA GLY A 43 10.51 6.77 13.99
C GLY A 43 10.03 7.45 12.71
N SER A 44 10.71 7.23 11.58
CA SER A 44 10.38 7.89 10.31
C SER A 44 9.03 7.47 9.71
N SER A 45 8.53 6.31 10.10
CA SER A 45 7.23 5.74 9.72
C SER A 45 6.12 6.07 10.73
N ASN A 46 6.42 6.87 11.76
CA ASN A 46 5.51 7.24 12.86
C ASN A 46 4.93 6.04 13.64
N LEU A 47 5.64 4.91 13.70
CA LEU A 47 5.21 3.69 14.37
C LEU A 47 5.64 3.59 15.84
N VAL A 48 6.24 4.64 16.40
CA VAL A 48 6.71 4.65 17.81
C VAL A 48 5.57 4.33 18.77
N ARG A 49 4.42 4.98 18.60
CA ARG A 49 3.24 4.76 19.45
C ARG A 49 2.64 3.36 19.25
N PHE A 50 2.66 2.84 18.03
CA PHE A 50 2.23 1.47 17.76
C PHE A 50 3.10 0.46 18.53
N ARG A 51 4.42 0.64 18.52
CA ARG A 51 5.37 -0.19 19.30
C ARG A 51 5.09 -0.17 20.80
N GLU A 52 4.76 1.01 21.35
CA GLU A 52 4.45 1.16 22.77
C GLU A 52 3.16 0.44 23.17
N LEU A 53 2.14 0.49 22.31
CA LEU A 53 0.84 -0.13 22.58
C LEU A 53 0.82 -1.63 22.28
N TYR A 54 1.55 -2.07 21.25
CA TYR A 54 1.56 -3.44 20.75
C TYR A 54 3.00 -3.94 20.52
N PRO A 55 3.83 -4.05 21.56
CA PRO A 55 5.24 -4.40 21.42
C PRO A 55 5.46 -5.76 20.75
N ASP A 56 4.57 -6.73 21.02
CA ASP A 56 4.65 -8.09 20.44
C ASP A 56 4.10 -8.17 19.01
N ARG A 57 3.56 -7.06 18.47
CA ARG A 57 2.98 -6.98 17.11
C ARG A 57 3.75 -6.04 16.20
N LEU A 58 4.88 -5.50 16.66
CA LEU A 58 5.82 -4.76 15.82
C LEU A 58 7.11 -5.54 15.66
N ILE A 59 7.38 -5.99 14.43
CA ILE A 59 8.60 -6.70 14.07
C ILE A 59 9.52 -5.71 13.36
N ASN A 60 10.71 -5.48 13.93
CA ASN A 60 11.75 -4.69 13.27
C ASN A 60 12.83 -5.63 12.75
N VAL A 61 13.04 -5.63 11.43
CA VAL A 61 14.00 -6.51 10.74
C VAL A 61 15.37 -5.84 10.49
N GLY A 62 15.62 -4.64 11.03
CA GLY A 62 16.84 -3.89 10.77
C GLY A 62 16.85 -3.28 9.37
N ILE A 63 17.98 -3.33 8.64
CA ILE A 63 18.16 -2.67 7.33
C ILE A 63 18.09 -3.70 6.18
N ALA A 64 17.18 -4.67 6.31
CA ALA A 64 17.00 -5.79 5.39
C ALA A 64 15.63 -5.72 4.70
N GLU A 65 15.49 -4.90 3.65
CA GLU A 65 14.20 -4.69 2.98
C GLU A 65 13.67 -5.92 2.24
N GLN A 66 14.54 -6.81 1.76
CA GLN A 66 14.10 -8.08 1.17
C GLN A 66 13.46 -8.97 2.26
N ASP A 67 14.14 -9.11 3.40
CA ASP A 67 13.63 -9.87 4.54
C ASP A 67 12.38 -9.23 5.13
N LEU A 68 12.26 -7.90 5.09
CA LEU A 68 11.07 -7.16 5.50
C LEU A 68 9.82 -7.66 4.76
N VAL A 69 9.90 -7.81 3.44
CA VAL A 69 8.78 -8.31 2.64
C VAL A 69 8.57 -9.80 2.85
N GLY A 70 9.65 -10.60 2.92
CA GLY A 70 9.57 -12.04 3.18
C GLY A 70 8.95 -12.38 4.55
N VAL A 71 9.32 -11.65 5.60
CA VAL A 71 8.70 -11.77 6.94
C VAL A 71 7.24 -11.41 6.88
N GLY A 72 6.88 -10.31 6.20
CA GLY A 72 5.48 -9.95 5.99
C GLY A 72 4.70 -11.03 5.26
N ALA A 73 5.26 -11.62 4.20
CA ALA A 73 4.63 -12.72 3.46
C ALA A 73 4.44 -13.97 4.35
N GLY A 74 5.44 -14.32 5.16
CA GLY A 74 5.34 -15.43 6.12
C GLY A 74 4.24 -15.20 7.17
N LEU A 75 4.14 -13.97 7.70
CA LEU A 75 3.09 -13.59 8.65
C LEU A 75 1.69 -13.64 8.01
N ALA A 76 1.56 -13.15 6.77
CA ALA A 76 0.32 -13.23 6.00
C ALA A 76 -0.12 -14.68 5.77
N ASN A 77 0.81 -15.55 5.39
CA ASN A 77 0.56 -16.98 5.22
C ASN A 77 0.17 -17.66 6.56
N GLY A 78 0.61 -17.10 7.69
CA GLY A 78 0.19 -17.50 9.03
C GLY A 78 -1.19 -16.97 9.47
N GLY A 79 -1.92 -16.26 8.60
CA GLY A 79 -3.25 -15.72 8.87
C GLY A 79 -3.27 -14.34 9.53
N LEU A 80 -2.11 -13.68 9.63
CA LEU A 80 -2.02 -12.28 10.07
C LEU A 80 -2.24 -11.31 8.91
N ILE A 81 -2.36 -10.03 9.21
CA ILE A 81 -2.50 -8.94 8.23
C ILE A 81 -1.31 -7.99 8.44
N PRO A 82 -0.19 -8.21 7.72
CA PRO A 82 1.02 -7.44 7.93
C PRO A 82 0.99 -6.11 7.17
N PHE A 83 1.18 -5.02 7.92
CA PHE A 83 1.53 -3.70 7.40
C PHE A 83 3.05 -3.57 7.36
N VAL A 84 3.61 -3.80 6.18
CA VAL A 84 5.04 -3.72 5.90
C VAL A 84 5.41 -2.27 5.58
N SER A 85 6.07 -1.58 6.50
CA SER A 85 6.36 -0.15 6.40
C SER A 85 7.85 0.13 6.31
N ALA A 86 8.26 0.82 5.24
CA ALA A 86 9.63 1.25 5.02
C ALA A 86 9.67 2.51 4.14
N ALA A 87 10.83 3.15 4.07
CA ALA A 87 11.05 4.22 3.12
C ALA A 87 10.75 3.74 1.68
N GLY A 88 9.89 4.46 0.96
CA GLY A 88 9.49 4.20 -0.42
C GLY A 88 10.64 3.80 -1.36
N PRO A 89 11.77 4.54 -1.41
CA PRO A 89 12.92 4.17 -2.27
C PRO A 89 13.50 2.80 -1.95
N PHE A 90 13.57 2.41 -0.68
CA PHE A 90 14.18 1.15 -0.29
C PHE A 90 13.19 -0.01 -0.41
N LEU A 91 11.93 0.20 -0.03
CA LEU A 91 10.88 -0.81 -0.20
C LEU A 91 10.71 -1.17 -1.67
N THR A 92 10.53 -0.17 -2.54
CA THR A 92 10.31 -0.41 -3.96
C THR A 92 11.60 -0.68 -4.72
N GLY A 93 12.73 -0.07 -4.38
CA GLY A 93 13.99 -0.34 -5.07
C GLY A 93 14.62 -1.69 -4.71
N ARG A 94 14.77 -1.97 -3.41
CA ARG A 94 15.55 -3.13 -2.93
C ARG A 94 14.73 -4.40 -2.83
N ALA A 95 13.42 -4.30 -2.58
CA ALA A 95 12.55 -5.45 -2.35
C ALA A 95 11.53 -5.71 -3.48
N THR A 96 11.68 -5.11 -4.66
CA THR A 96 10.74 -5.33 -5.79
C THR A 96 10.58 -6.80 -6.13
N GLU A 97 11.65 -7.61 -6.10
CA GLU A 97 11.51 -9.03 -6.44
C GLU A 97 10.66 -9.78 -5.41
N GLN A 98 10.86 -9.54 -4.11
CA GLN A 98 10.05 -10.12 -3.04
C GLN A 98 8.60 -9.61 -3.10
N ILE A 99 8.38 -8.35 -3.46
CA ILE A 99 7.03 -7.82 -3.68
C ILE A 99 6.33 -8.57 -4.83
N LYS A 100 7.06 -8.92 -5.89
CA LYS A 100 6.50 -9.70 -7.00
C LYS A 100 6.22 -11.13 -6.59
N THR A 101 7.22 -11.84 -6.09
CA THR A 101 7.15 -13.29 -5.88
C THR A 101 6.42 -13.64 -4.61
N ASP A 102 6.77 -12.97 -3.50
CA ASP A 102 6.36 -13.41 -2.17
C ASP A 102 5.00 -12.81 -1.80
N ALA A 103 4.73 -11.57 -2.23
CA ALA A 103 3.46 -10.89 -2.03
C ALA A 103 2.47 -11.10 -3.19
N ALA A 104 2.81 -10.60 -4.39
CA ALA A 104 1.83 -10.46 -5.45
C ALA A 104 1.43 -11.78 -6.12
N TYR A 105 2.41 -12.57 -6.56
CA TYR A 105 2.12 -13.82 -7.25
C TYR A 105 1.53 -14.90 -6.34
N ASN A 106 1.77 -14.80 -5.03
CA ASN A 106 1.12 -15.64 -4.04
C ASN A 106 -0.26 -15.10 -3.59
N GLY A 107 -0.66 -13.91 -4.04
CA GLY A 107 -1.95 -13.30 -3.71
C GLY A 107 -2.13 -13.05 -2.20
N LEU A 108 -1.05 -12.77 -1.47
CA LEU A 108 -1.13 -12.64 -0.01
C LEU A 108 -1.69 -11.28 0.43
N PRO A 109 -2.50 -11.22 1.52
CA PRO A 109 -3.09 -9.99 2.05
C PRO A 109 -2.06 -9.16 2.83
N ILE A 110 -1.04 -8.68 2.14
CA ILE A 110 0.06 -7.87 2.69
C ILE A 110 -0.10 -6.41 2.26
N VAL A 111 0.06 -5.49 3.21
CA VAL A 111 -0.04 -4.05 2.95
C VAL A 111 1.34 -3.42 2.97
N LEU A 112 1.89 -3.18 1.80
CA LEU A 112 3.18 -2.56 1.54
C LEU A 112 3.05 -1.04 1.62
N CYS A 113 3.61 -0.43 2.65
CA CYS A 113 3.51 1.00 2.94
C CYS A 113 4.82 1.70 2.58
N GLY A 114 4.87 2.30 1.39
CA GLY A 114 5.98 3.14 0.93
C GLY A 114 5.92 4.53 1.56
N GLN A 115 6.71 4.73 2.61
CA GLN A 115 6.78 5.98 3.36
C GLN A 115 7.70 6.99 2.68
N SER A 116 7.29 8.26 2.63
CA SER A 116 8.12 9.34 2.09
C SER A 116 8.64 9.10 0.64
N PRO A 117 7.78 8.73 -0.32
CA PRO A 117 8.17 8.44 -1.68
C PRO A 117 8.46 9.71 -2.50
N GLY A 118 8.95 9.54 -3.73
CA GLY A 118 9.27 10.65 -4.63
C GLY A 118 10.51 11.41 -4.19
N LEU A 119 10.49 12.73 -4.28
CA LEU A 119 11.59 13.61 -3.87
C LEU A 119 11.52 14.01 -2.38
N ALA A 120 10.68 13.33 -1.59
CA ALA A 120 10.34 13.73 -0.23
C ALA A 120 11.52 13.77 0.74
N TYR A 121 12.58 12.98 0.48
CA TYR A 121 13.80 12.99 1.28
C TYR A 121 14.78 14.11 0.91
N GLY A 122 14.50 14.90 -0.14
CA GLY A 122 15.19 16.14 -0.47
C GLY A 122 16.71 16.00 -0.48
N GLU A 123 17.35 16.61 0.52
CA GLU A 123 18.80 16.74 0.69
C GLU A 123 19.56 15.41 0.86
N LEU A 124 18.87 14.31 1.20
CA LEU A 124 19.51 12.97 1.24
C LEU A 124 19.92 12.46 -0.14
N GLY A 125 19.49 13.14 -1.21
CA GLY A 125 19.96 12.91 -2.56
C GLY A 125 19.24 11.76 -3.28
N PRO A 126 19.68 11.46 -4.52
CA PRO A 126 18.96 10.58 -5.44
C PRO A 126 18.81 9.15 -4.94
N THR A 127 19.68 8.68 -4.04
CA THR A 127 19.58 7.34 -3.43
C THR A 127 18.36 7.19 -2.51
N HIS A 128 17.80 8.30 -2.03
CA HIS A 128 16.59 8.35 -1.21
C HIS A 128 15.38 8.86 -1.99
N HIS A 129 15.49 9.02 -3.31
CA HIS A 129 14.37 9.42 -4.14
C HIS A 129 13.72 8.19 -4.78
N SER A 130 12.39 8.18 -4.87
CA SER A 130 11.64 7.10 -5.51
C SER A 130 10.65 7.68 -6.52
N ILE A 131 11.18 8.12 -7.66
CA ILE A 131 10.39 8.72 -8.75
C ILE A 131 9.79 7.65 -9.68
N GLU A 132 10.34 6.45 -9.60
CA GLU A 132 10.05 5.29 -10.42
C GLU A 132 9.17 4.25 -9.71
N ASP A 133 8.87 4.47 -8.42
CA ASP A 133 8.13 3.57 -7.56
C ASP A 133 6.75 3.19 -8.13
N LEU A 134 5.99 4.17 -8.63
CA LEU A 134 4.70 3.92 -9.28
C LEU A 134 4.84 3.12 -10.57
N SER A 135 5.91 3.31 -11.33
CA SER A 135 6.16 2.57 -12.57
C SER A 135 6.43 1.09 -12.28
N TRP A 136 7.26 0.81 -11.27
CA TRP A 136 7.55 -0.55 -10.84
C TRP A 136 6.32 -1.24 -10.25
N MET A 137 5.67 -0.61 -9.25
CA MET A 137 4.56 -1.26 -8.54
C MET A 137 3.35 -1.50 -9.45
N ARG A 138 3.06 -0.59 -10.40
CA ARG A 138 1.96 -0.79 -11.36
C ARG A 138 2.26 -1.82 -12.44
N ALA A 139 3.53 -2.19 -12.65
CA ALA A 139 3.90 -3.23 -13.61
C ALA A 139 3.69 -4.65 -13.04
N ILE A 140 3.51 -4.78 -11.72
CA ILE A 140 3.29 -6.05 -11.05
C ILE A 140 1.80 -6.40 -11.16
N ALA A 141 1.50 -7.58 -11.71
CA ALA A 141 0.13 -8.07 -11.84
C ALA A 141 -0.50 -8.28 -10.46
N ASP A 142 -1.80 -7.97 -10.35
CA ASP A 142 -2.62 -8.18 -9.16
C ASP A 142 -2.13 -7.47 -7.88
N LEU A 143 -1.20 -6.53 -7.99
CA LEU A 143 -0.82 -5.60 -6.93
C LEU A 143 -1.69 -4.35 -6.98
N ALA A 144 -2.57 -4.17 -6.00
CA ALA A 144 -3.38 -2.97 -5.91
C ALA A 144 -2.52 -1.78 -5.46
N VAL A 145 -2.63 -0.63 -6.13
CA VAL A 145 -1.83 0.56 -5.83
C VAL A 145 -2.74 1.72 -5.44
N ALA A 146 -2.52 2.30 -4.26
CA ALA A 146 -3.25 3.48 -3.78
C ALA A 146 -2.30 4.61 -3.37
N VAL A 147 -2.68 5.84 -3.76
CA VAL A 147 -1.92 7.06 -3.49
C VAL A 147 -2.87 8.06 -2.79
N PRO A 148 -2.98 8.02 -1.45
CA PRO A 148 -3.86 8.95 -0.74
C PRO A 148 -3.37 10.39 -0.88
N ALA A 149 -4.28 11.32 -1.13
CA ALA A 149 -3.96 12.72 -1.36
C ALA A 149 -3.90 13.57 -0.09
N ASP A 150 -4.46 13.12 1.04
CA ASP A 150 -4.56 13.87 2.30
C ASP A 150 -4.81 12.93 3.51
N PRO A 151 -4.93 13.46 4.75
CA PRO A 151 -5.17 12.61 5.92
C PRO A 151 -6.44 11.77 5.84
N ALA A 152 -7.55 12.33 5.34
CA ALA A 152 -8.83 11.63 5.25
C ALA A 152 -8.74 10.44 4.29
N GLN A 153 -8.16 10.65 3.11
CA GLN A 153 -7.89 9.59 2.14
C GLN A 153 -6.86 8.59 2.66
N THR A 154 -5.90 9.02 3.48
CA THR A 154 -4.92 8.11 4.08
C THR A 154 -5.61 7.13 5.02
N ARG A 155 -6.49 7.60 5.91
CA ARG A 155 -7.27 6.73 6.80
C ARG A 155 -8.16 5.76 6.01
N ALA A 156 -8.87 6.28 5.02
CA ALA A 156 -9.71 5.49 4.12
C ALA A 156 -8.91 4.40 3.39
N ALA A 157 -7.74 4.73 2.85
CA ALA A 157 -6.88 3.80 2.14
C ALA A 157 -6.32 2.71 3.08
N VAL A 158 -5.92 3.07 4.30
CA VAL A 158 -5.43 2.11 5.30
C VAL A 158 -6.53 1.14 5.71
N ARG A 159 -7.74 1.65 6.01
CA ARG A 159 -8.89 0.81 6.39
C ARG A 159 -9.34 -0.11 5.26
N TRP A 160 -9.36 0.38 4.02
CA TRP A 160 -9.62 -0.46 2.86
C TRP A 160 -8.55 -1.54 2.68
N ALA A 161 -7.27 -1.17 2.79
CA ALA A 161 -6.17 -2.11 2.61
C ALA A 161 -6.18 -3.23 3.66
N ALA A 162 -6.57 -2.93 4.91
CA ALA A 162 -6.72 -3.93 5.96
C ALA A 162 -7.79 -4.99 5.66
N GLY A 163 -8.82 -4.63 4.88
CA GLY A 163 -9.88 -5.54 4.46
C GLY A 163 -9.72 -6.09 3.05
N HIS A 164 -8.63 -5.78 2.35
CA HIS A 164 -8.39 -6.25 1.00
C HIS A 164 -7.80 -7.68 1.01
N GLU A 165 -8.34 -8.57 0.17
CA GLU A 165 -7.90 -9.97 0.14
C GLU A 165 -6.54 -10.17 -0.53
N GLY A 166 -6.11 -9.22 -1.36
CA GLY A 166 -4.85 -9.27 -2.10
C GLY A 166 -3.78 -8.31 -1.56
N PRO A 167 -2.61 -8.29 -2.20
CA PRO A 167 -1.52 -7.38 -1.86
C PRO A 167 -1.88 -5.92 -2.21
N VAL A 168 -1.48 -4.99 -1.35
CA VAL A 168 -1.71 -3.55 -1.55
C VAL A 168 -0.40 -2.78 -1.38
N TYR A 169 -0.11 -1.86 -2.31
CA TYR A 169 0.91 -0.83 -2.14
C TYR A 169 0.25 0.53 -1.83
N LEU A 170 0.55 1.07 -0.63
CA LEU A 170 0.15 2.40 -0.18
C LEU A 170 1.34 3.36 -0.29
N ARG A 171 1.18 4.42 -1.07
CA ARG A 171 2.21 5.44 -1.30
C ARG A 171 1.97 6.68 -0.42
N ILE A 172 2.63 6.76 0.74
CA ILE A 172 2.28 7.72 1.81
C ILE A 172 3.25 8.91 1.84
N PRO A 173 2.78 10.15 1.58
CA PRO A 173 3.65 11.32 1.46
C PRO A 173 4.24 11.76 2.81
N ARG A 174 5.45 12.35 2.76
CA ARG A 174 6.15 12.90 3.95
C ARG A 174 5.77 14.34 4.26
N PHE A 175 5.65 15.16 3.23
CA PHE A 175 5.46 16.59 3.40
C PHE A 175 4.09 16.87 3.99
N LYS A 176 4.02 17.91 4.81
CA LYS A 176 2.74 18.38 5.32
C LYS A 176 1.94 18.95 4.15
N ILE A 177 0.73 18.46 3.97
CA ILE A 177 -0.13 18.82 2.86
C ILE A 177 -1.50 19.30 3.35
N PRO A 178 -2.17 20.21 2.62
CA PRO A 178 -3.52 20.64 2.95
C PRO A 178 -4.51 19.49 2.91
N SER A 179 -5.58 19.60 3.70
CA SER A 179 -6.74 18.72 3.55
C SER A 179 -7.54 19.16 2.32
N VAL A 180 -7.75 18.24 1.38
CA VAL A 180 -8.44 18.53 0.10
C VAL A 180 -9.74 17.74 -0.08
N THR A 181 -9.97 16.75 0.79
CA THR A 181 -11.17 15.94 0.82
C THR A 181 -12.28 16.70 1.55
N PRO A 182 -13.43 16.93 0.90
CA PRO A 182 -14.56 17.59 1.54
C PRO A 182 -15.05 16.82 2.77
N GLU A 183 -15.53 17.55 3.78
CA GLU A 183 -16.19 16.94 4.93
C GLU A 183 -17.38 16.07 4.49
N GLY A 184 -17.47 14.85 5.03
CA GLY A 184 -18.54 13.90 4.68
C GLY A 184 -18.38 13.20 3.33
N ALA A 185 -17.27 13.39 2.62
CA ALA A 185 -16.98 12.62 1.42
C ALA A 185 -16.90 11.11 1.74
N PRO A 186 -17.43 10.23 0.86
CA PRO A 186 -17.38 8.79 1.09
C PRO A 186 -15.94 8.30 1.18
N SER A 187 -15.64 7.50 2.20
CA SER A 187 -14.30 7.00 2.56
C SER A 187 -13.82 5.86 1.65
N SER A 188 -14.29 5.79 0.41
CA SER A 188 -13.85 4.77 -0.55
C SER A 188 -12.54 5.22 -1.18
N PRO A 189 -11.48 4.39 -1.22
CA PRO A 189 -10.37 4.66 -2.12
C PRO A 189 -10.91 4.63 -3.56
N GLY A 190 -10.57 5.64 -4.35
CA GLY A 190 -11.20 5.90 -5.65
C GLY A 190 -12.26 6.99 -5.53
N GLY A 191 -11.92 8.18 -6.03
CA GLY A 191 -12.70 9.41 -5.89
C GLY A 191 -14.14 9.36 -6.42
N PRO A 192 -14.85 10.50 -6.39
CA PRO A 192 -16.32 10.55 -6.38
C PRO A 192 -16.90 10.04 -7.70
N SER A 193 -17.51 8.85 -7.67
CA SER A 193 -18.57 8.31 -8.56
C SER A 193 -18.43 6.83 -8.90
N SER A 194 -17.33 6.16 -8.56
CA SER A 194 -17.13 4.80 -9.05
C SER A 194 -17.43 3.75 -7.97
N SER A 195 -18.52 3.01 -8.18
CA SER A 195 -18.97 1.87 -7.37
C SER A 195 -17.83 0.89 -6.98
N PRO A 196 -17.98 0.05 -5.94
CA PRO A 196 -16.96 -0.91 -5.50
C PRO A 196 -16.43 -1.84 -6.61
N LYS A 197 -17.19 -2.05 -7.69
CA LYS A 197 -16.78 -2.82 -8.88
C LYS A 197 -15.77 -2.09 -9.79
N ALA A 198 -15.60 -0.78 -9.64
CA ALA A 198 -14.75 0.03 -10.50
C ALA A 198 -13.28 0.05 -10.07
N MET A 199 -12.99 -0.34 -8.83
CA MET A 199 -11.61 -0.41 -8.34
C MET A 199 -10.90 -1.68 -8.83
N THR A 200 -11.64 -2.78 -8.97
CA THR A 200 -11.14 -4.01 -9.61
C THR A 200 -11.19 -3.94 -11.13
N SER A 201 -11.95 -3.03 -11.74
CA SER A 201 -12.12 -2.98 -13.20
C SER A 201 -11.09 -2.13 -13.96
N ARG A 202 -10.08 -1.58 -13.28
CA ARG A 202 -8.81 -1.15 -13.91
C ARG A 202 -7.64 -2.09 -13.59
N CYS A 203 -7.88 -3.21 -12.91
CA CYS A 203 -7.21 -4.43 -13.35
C CYS A 203 -7.83 -4.77 -14.70
N TRP A 204 -7.00 -5.15 -15.67
CA TRP A 204 -7.49 -5.82 -16.86
C TRP A 204 -8.59 -6.81 -16.43
N PRO A 205 -9.80 -6.77 -17.00
CA PRO A 205 -10.71 -7.86 -16.78
C PRO A 205 -9.95 -9.11 -17.18
N SER A 206 -9.92 -10.11 -16.29
CA SER A 206 -9.65 -11.50 -16.62
C SER A 206 -10.76 -12.06 -17.53
N ALA A 207 -11.18 -11.28 -18.52
CA ALA A 207 -11.79 -11.78 -19.72
C ALA A 207 -10.67 -12.46 -20.51
N PRO A 208 -10.89 -13.70 -21.01
CA PRO A 208 -9.95 -14.31 -21.92
C PRO A 208 -9.76 -13.34 -23.08
N TRP A 209 -8.51 -13.07 -23.43
CA TRP A 209 -8.12 -12.51 -24.73
C TRP A 209 -9.18 -12.85 -25.78
N SER A 210 -9.98 -11.87 -26.20
CA SER A 210 -10.65 -11.98 -27.49
C SER A 210 -9.53 -11.81 -28.50
N PRO A 211 -9.08 -12.89 -29.16
CA PRO A 211 -8.05 -12.74 -30.16
C PRO A 211 -8.63 -11.90 -31.28
N VAL A 212 -7.84 -10.98 -31.82
CA VAL A 212 -7.93 -10.69 -33.25
C VAL A 212 -8.07 -12.05 -33.95
N ARG A 213 -9.24 -12.29 -34.55
CA ARG A 213 -9.56 -13.56 -35.21
C ARG A 213 -8.52 -13.80 -36.30
N TRP A 214 -7.53 -14.62 -35.98
CA TRP A 214 -6.83 -15.40 -36.99
C TRP A 214 -7.51 -16.77 -37.05
N PRO A 215 -7.87 -17.28 -38.25
CA PRO A 215 -8.56 -18.55 -38.36
C PRO A 215 -7.66 -19.67 -37.81
N ARG A 216 -8.14 -20.38 -36.78
CA ARG A 216 -7.47 -21.58 -36.24
C ARG A 216 -7.96 -22.83 -36.98
N PRO A 217 -7.08 -23.72 -37.44
CA PRO A 217 -7.40 -25.12 -37.62
C PRO A 217 -7.06 -25.92 -36.35
N GLY A 218 -8.00 -26.77 -35.90
CA GLY A 218 -7.75 -28.01 -35.14
C GLY A 218 -7.39 -27.92 -33.66
N ARG A 219 -8.29 -28.43 -32.81
CA ARG A 219 -8.07 -28.73 -31.38
C ARG A 219 -7.36 -30.09 -31.22
N CYS A 220 -6.42 -30.20 -30.29
CA CYS A 220 -6.13 -31.43 -29.54
C CYS A 220 -5.67 -31.07 -28.11
N VAL A 221 -6.21 -31.77 -27.12
CA VAL A 221 -5.99 -31.63 -25.65
C VAL A 221 -4.83 -32.56 -25.22
N PRO A 222 -4.18 -32.40 -24.04
CA PRO A 222 -4.61 -33.17 -22.87
C PRO A 222 -4.37 -32.52 -21.48
N ARG A 223 -4.94 -33.17 -20.46
CA ARG A 223 -5.03 -32.84 -19.02
C ARG A 223 -3.67 -32.71 -18.30
N ALA A 224 -3.67 -31.89 -17.25
CA ALA A 224 -2.54 -31.70 -16.33
C ALA A 224 -2.29 -32.93 -15.43
N SER A 225 -1.02 -33.31 -15.34
CA SER A 225 -0.42 -34.11 -14.26
C SER A 225 0.64 -33.24 -13.57
N ALA A 226 0.78 -33.47 -12.27
CA ALA A 226 1.65 -32.80 -11.30
C ALA A 226 3.10 -32.54 -11.75
N TYR A 227 3.66 -31.42 -11.28
CA TYR A 227 5.06 -31.17 -10.85
C TYR A 227 4.97 -29.92 -9.96
N ALA A 228 5.39 -29.84 -8.69
CA ALA A 228 6.60 -30.31 -8.01
C ALA A 228 7.87 -29.84 -8.73
N CYS A 229 8.31 -28.63 -8.38
CA CYS A 229 9.72 -28.29 -8.16
C CYS A 229 9.79 -27.18 -7.10
#